data_AF-A0A1F9NRI9-F1
#
_entry.id   AF-A0A1F9NRI9-F1
#
_cell.length_a   1.000
_cell.length_b   1.000
_cell.length_c   1.000
_cell.angle_alpha   90.00
_cell.angle_beta   90.00
_cell.angle_gamma   90.00
#
_symmetry.space_group_name_H-M   'P 1'
#
loop_
_entity.id
_entity.type
_entity.pdbx_description
1 polymer ?
#
loop_
_entity_poly.entity_id
_entity_poly.type
_entity_poly.pdbx_seq_one_letter_code
_entity_poly.pdbx_strand_id
1 'polypeptide(L)'
;MDNSKLIRHVAIAAILLLGVYWSAASAISGEEYPNTGFLATGEWLKSHKGDVSLVIVDVRNDKDFDGKLIPGAIRMPWSQFQYNESVSNMGEVFVGIVRAQQLLGEHGIARNDTV
;
A
#
# COMPACT_ATOMS: atom_id res chain seq x y z
N MET A 1 -0.06 -23.36 -56.49
CA MET A 1 0.43 -23.09 -55.11
C MET A 1 -0.46 -23.88 -54.17
N ASP A 2 0.10 -24.72 -53.32
CA ASP A 2 -0.67 -25.68 -52.51
C ASP A 2 -1.28 -24.97 -51.30
N ASN A 3 -2.51 -24.46 -51.47
CA ASN A 3 -3.23 -23.66 -50.47
C ASN A 3 -3.40 -24.40 -49.13
N SER A 4 -3.37 -25.74 -49.14
CA SER A 4 -3.46 -26.56 -47.93
C SER A 4 -2.30 -26.32 -46.97
N LYS A 5 -1.08 -26.15 -47.49
CA LYS A 5 0.11 -25.83 -46.69
C LYS A 5 -0.01 -24.42 -46.14
N LEU A 6 -0.42 -23.46 -46.95
CA LEU A 6 -0.56 -22.06 -46.52
C LEU A 6 -1.59 -21.91 -45.39
N ILE A 7 -2.75 -22.57 -45.52
CA ILE A 7 -3.78 -22.66 -44.46
C ILE A 7 -3.20 -23.27 -43.18
N ARG A 8 -2.42 -24.35 -43.28
CA ARG A 8 -1.79 -25.00 -42.12
C ARG A 8 -0.83 -24.07 -41.37
N HIS A 9 0.00 -23.30 -42.09
CA HIS A 9 0.95 -22.38 -41.44
C HIS A 9 0.23 -21.20 -40.78
N VAL A 10 -0.83 -20.68 -41.41
CA VAL A 10 -1.67 -19.62 -40.81
C VAL A 10 -2.37 -20.13 -39.54
N ALA A 11 -2.91 -21.35 -39.57
CA ALA A 11 -3.53 -21.96 -38.40
C ALA A 11 -2.52 -22.15 -37.25
N ILE A 12 -1.30 -22.63 -37.54
CA ILE A 12 -0.24 -22.78 -36.54
C ILE A 12 0.15 -21.42 -35.96
N ALA A 13 0.35 -20.40 -36.79
CA ALA A 13 0.69 -19.06 -36.34
C ALA A 13 -0.40 -18.45 -35.45
N ALA A 14 -1.68 -18.64 -35.81
CA ALA A 14 -2.80 -18.18 -35.00
C ALA A 14 -2.84 -18.86 -33.63
N ILE A 15 -2.60 -20.17 -33.56
CA ILE A 15 -2.54 -20.92 -32.30
C ILE A 15 -1.38 -20.45 -31.42
N LEU A 16 -0.19 -20.22 -32.02
CA LEU A 16 0.96 -19.70 -31.28
C LEU A 16 0.71 -18.30 -30.72
N LEU A 17 0.09 -17.41 -31.51
CA LEU A 17 -0.28 -16.06 -31.05
C LEU A 17 -1.32 -16.10 -29.93
N LEU A 18 -2.30 -17.01 -30.02
CA LEU A 18 -3.28 -17.25 -28.95
C LEU A 18 -2.59 -17.72 -27.66
N GLY A 19 -1.63 -18.65 -27.76
CA GLY A 19 -0.85 -19.12 -26.62
C GLY A 19 -0.02 -18.00 -25.97
N VAL A 20 0.63 -17.15 -26.76
CA VAL A 20 1.38 -15.98 -26.25
C VAL A 20 0.46 -14.98 -25.58
N TYR A 21 -0.70 -14.68 -26.18
CA TYR A 21 -1.69 -13.78 -25.59
C TYR A 21 -2.20 -14.31 -24.26
N TRP A 22 -2.49 -15.62 -24.18
CA TRP A 22 -3.01 -16.24 -22.96
C TRP A 22 -1.98 -16.24 -21.83
N SER A 23 -0.72 -16.56 -22.15
CA SER A 23 0.39 -16.47 -21.18
C SER A 23 0.63 -15.03 -20.70
N ALA A 24 0.56 -14.05 -21.60
CA ALA A 24 0.71 -12.64 -21.22
C ALA A 24 -0.45 -12.17 -20.33
N ALA A 25 -1.70 -12.53 -20.67
CA ALA A 25 -2.88 -12.19 -19.88
C ALA A 25 -2.81 -12.77 -18.45
N SER A 26 -2.45 -14.05 -18.31
CA SER A 26 -2.28 -14.70 -16.99
C SER A 26 -1.10 -14.17 -16.18
N ALA A 27 -0.04 -13.66 -16.83
CA ALA A 27 1.09 -13.07 -16.12
C ALA A 27 0.75 -11.70 -15.51
N ILE A 28 -0.26 -11.01 -16.06
CA ILE A 28 -0.70 -9.69 -15.58
C ILE A 28 -1.67 -9.83 -14.40
N SER A 29 -2.36 -10.96 -14.26
CA SER A 29 -3.16 -11.30 -13.08
C SER A 29 -2.24 -11.79 -11.95
N GLY A 30 -1.49 -10.87 -11.35
CA GLY A 30 -0.90 -11.11 -10.04
C GLY A 30 -2.01 -11.41 -9.04
N GLU A 31 -1.79 -12.39 -8.15
CA GLU A 31 -2.71 -12.70 -7.06
C GLU A 31 -3.09 -11.42 -6.32
N GLU A 32 -4.38 -11.09 -6.34
CA GLU A 32 -4.89 -9.96 -5.60
C GLU A 32 -4.62 -10.21 -4.11
N TYR A 33 -4.11 -9.21 -3.39
CA TYR A 33 -3.91 -9.37 -1.96
C TYR A 33 -5.24 -9.76 -1.30
N PRO A 34 -5.27 -10.73 -0.36
CA PRO A 34 -6.51 -11.23 0.23
C PRO A 34 -7.43 -10.15 0.84
N ASN A 35 -6.89 -8.96 1.13
CA ASN A 35 -7.66 -7.78 1.50
C ASN A 35 -7.04 -6.50 0.90
N THR A 36 -7.41 -6.20 -0.34
CA THR A 36 -6.96 -4.99 -1.04
C THR A 36 -7.41 -3.69 -0.39
N GLY A 37 -8.42 -3.73 0.49
CA GLY A 37 -8.89 -2.55 1.23
C GLY A 37 -7.87 -1.96 2.22
N PHE A 38 -6.80 -2.69 2.56
CA PHE A 38 -5.70 -2.19 3.40
C PHE A 38 -4.53 -1.58 2.62
N LEU A 39 -4.61 -1.57 1.28
CA LEU A 39 -3.57 -1.04 0.42
C LEU A 39 -4.12 0.15 -0.36
N ALA A 40 -3.36 1.24 -0.36
CA ALA A 40 -3.65 2.41 -1.17
C ALA A 40 -2.53 2.62 -2.20
N THR A 41 -2.91 2.96 -3.43
CA THR A 41 -1.96 3.39 -4.46
C THR A 41 -1.78 4.92 -4.41
N GLY A 42 -0.71 5.42 -5.03
CA GLY A 42 -0.49 6.86 -5.15
C GLY A 42 -1.61 7.56 -5.94
N GLU A 43 -2.13 6.92 -6.98
CA GLU A 43 -3.25 7.42 -7.77
C GLU A 43 -4.54 7.48 -6.95
N TRP A 44 -4.83 6.45 -6.15
CA TRP A 44 -5.98 6.43 -5.25
C TRP A 44 -5.86 7.56 -4.23
N LEU A 45 -4.70 7.72 -3.60
CA LEU A 45 -4.49 8.79 -2.63
C LEU A 45 -4.70 10.18 -3.23
N LYS A 46 -4.20 10.39 -4.46
CA LYS A 46 -4.36 11.65 -5.19
C LYS A 46 -5.82 11.97 -5.51
N SER A 47 -6.65 10.96 -5.80
CA SER A 47 -8.08 11.17 -6.08
C SER A 47 -8.92 11.45 -4.83
N HIS A 48 -8.47 11.01 -3.65
CA HIS A 48 -9.19 11.16 -2.37
C HIS A 48 -8.65 12.30 -1.49
N LYS A 49 -7.71 13.12 -2.00
CA LYS A 49 -7.06 14.22 -1.24
C LYS A 49 -8.00 15.27 -0.63
N GLY A 50 -9.27 15.30 -1.03
CA GLY A 50 -10.29 16.24 -0.55
C GLY A 50 -11.25 15.64 0.48
N ASP A 51 -11.10 14.36 0.79
CA ASP A 51 -11.99 13.65 1.70
C ASP A 51 -11.71 14.07 3.14
N VAL A 52 -12.72 14.61 3.80
CA VAL A 52 -12.58 15.17 5.15
C VAL A 52 -12.20 14.10 6.18
N SER A 53 -12.58 12.85 5.95
CA SER A 53 -12.30 11.70 6.83
C SER A 53 -11.01 10.96 6.48
N LEU A 54 -10.21 11.43 5.52
CA LEU A 54 -8.94 10.81 5.15
C LEU A 54 -7.79 11.51 5.84
N VAL A 55 -7.04 10.78 6.67
CA VAL A 55 -5.87 11.29 7.38
C VAL A 55 -4.63 10.57 6.92
N ILE A 56 -3.67 11.31 6.34
CA ILE A 56 -2.41 10.73 5.87
C ILE A 56 -1.39 10.84 7.00
N VAL A 57 -0.81 9.72 7.42
CA VAL A 57 0.15 9.67 8.52
C VAL A 57 1.53 9.26 8.03
N ASP A 58 2.53 10.11 8.28
CA ASP A 58 3.93 9.76 8.12
C ASP A 58 4.49 9.25 9.45
N VAL A 59 4.88 7.97 9.47
CA VAL A 59 5.38 7.28 10.67
C VAL A 59 6.91 7.24 10.78
N ARG A 60 7.65 7.91 9.88
CA ARG A 60 9.12 7.85 9.87
C ARG A 60 9.72 8.48 11.12
N ASN A 61 10.76 7.83 11.66
CA ASN A 61 11.58 8.42 12.71
C ASN A 61 12.45 9.55 12.16
N ASP A 62 12.97 10.40 13.06
CA ASP A 62 13.79 11.57 12.70
C ASP A 62 14.98 11.21 11.79
N LYS A 63 15.62 10.06 12.02
CA LYS A 63 16.75 9.59 11.21
C LYS A 63 16.40 9.30 9.74
N ASP A 64 15.14 9.00 9.44
CA ASP A 64 14.65 8.63 8.11
C ASP A 64 13.82 9.75 7.47
N PHE A 65 13.64 10.87 8.17
CA PHE A 65 12.82 11.98 7.72
C PHE A 65 13.66 13.01 6.96
N ASP A 66 13.29 13.26 5.70
CA ASP A 66 13.98 14.16 4.78
C ASP A 66 13.41 15.59 4.76
N GLY A 67 12.55 15.92 5.73
CA GLY A 67 11.91 17.24 5.82
C GLY A 67 10.70 17.44 4.90
N LYS A 68 10.25 16.39 4.20
CA LYS A 68 9.15 16.47 3.23
C LYS A 68 8.01 15.53 3.59
N LEU A 69 6.80 16.05 3.47
CA LEU A 69 5.56 15.31 3.68
C LEU A 69 4.69 15.40 2.43
N ILE A 70 3.80 14.43 2.28
CA ILE A 70 2.65 14.57 1.39
C ILE A 70 1.82 15.77 1.90
N PRO A 71 1.35 16.68 1.04
CA PRO A 71 0.53 17.81 1.48
C PRO A 71 -0.69 17.35 2.29
N GLY A 72 -0.90 17.94 3.47
CA GLY A 72 -1.97 17.56 4.38
C GLY A 72 -1.66 16.38 5.30
N ALA A 73 -0.53 15.69 5.12
CA ALA A 73 -0.12 14.62 6.02
C ALA A 73 0.36 15.16 7.36
N ILE A 74 0.07 14.40 8.41
CA ILE A 74 0.58 14.62 9.76
C ILE A 74 1.80 13.74 10.00
N ARG A 75 2.76 14.28 10.75
CA ARG A 75 3.95 13.53 11.16
C ARG A 75 3.71 12.94 12.54
N MET A 76 3.72 11.61 12.64
CA MET A 76 3.53 10.88 13.89
C MET A 76 4.49 9.69 13.92
N PRO A 77 5.77 9.91 14.27
CA PRO A 77 6.78 8.86 14.29
C PRO A 77 6.34 7.68 15.15
N TRP A 78 6.52 6.46 14.64
CA TRP A 78 6.08 5.25 15.36
C TRP A 78 6.71 5.12 16.76
N SER A 79 7.90 5.69 16.96
CA SER A 79 8.58 5.75 18.25
C SER A 79 7.82 6.50 19.36
N GLN A 80 6.80 7.31 19.02
CA GLN A 80 5.93 7.91 20.03
C GLN A 80 5.02 6.90 20.73
N PHE A 81 4.74 5.77 20.08
CA PHE A 81 3.90 4.69 20.63
C PHE A 81 4.70 3.70 21.48
N GLN A 82 5.96 4.00 21.77
CA GLN A 82 6.80 3.17 22.60
C GLN A 82 7.60 3.96 23.63
N TYR A 83 8.11 3.24 24.61
CA TYR A 83 9.08 3.74 25.58
C TYR A 83 10.12 2.66 25.90
N ASN A 84 11.22 3.07 26.51
CA ASN A 84 12.23 2.16 27.03
C ASN A 84 12.03 2.00 28.54
N GLU A 85 11.88 0.76 29.00
CA GLU A 85 11.78 0.41 30.41
C GLU A 85 13.17 0.01 30.94
N SER A 86 13.85 0.95 31.60
CA SER A 86 15.23 0.75 32.05
C SER A 86 15.38 -0.29 33.17
N VAL A 87 14.32 -0.52 33.97
CA VAL A 87 14.36 -1.48 35.09
C VAL A 87 14.42 -2.92 34.59
N SER A 88 13.66 -3.21 33.54
CA SER A 88 13.60 -4.53 32.90
C SER A 88 14.54 -4.67 31.71
N ASN A 89 15.26 -3.59 31.34
CA ASN A 89 16.07 -3.48 30.13
C ASN A 89 15.29 -3.82 28.85
N MET A 90 14.01 -3.45 28.81
CA MET A 90 13.14 -3.64 27.65
C MET A 90 13.06 -2.34 26.85
N GLY A 91 13.50 -2.38 25.60
CA GLY A 91 13.28 -1.29 24.65
C GLY A 91 11.96 -1.46 23.91
N GLU A 92 11.49 -0.38 23.29
CA GLU A 92 10.39 -0.45 22.30
C GLU A 92 9.07 -0.99 22.88
N VAL A 93 8.85 -0.78 24.17
CA VAL A 93 7.65 -1.25 24.88
C VAL A 93 6.47 -0.38 24.50
N PHE A 94 5.38 -0.99 24.06
CA PHE A 94 4.16 -0.27 23.68
C PHE A 94 3.61 0.55 24.85
N VAL A 95 3.26 1.81 24.60
CA VAL A 95 2.73 2.76 25.61
C VAL A 95 1.37 2.38 26.20
N GLY A 96 0.74 1.32 25.69
CA GLY A 96 -0.58 0.86 26.12
C GLY A 96 -1.73 1.63 25.47
N ILE A 97 -2.94 1.07 25.58
CA ILE A 97 -4.12 1.53 24.83
C ILE A 97 -4.50 2.97 25.19
N VAL A 98 -4.47 3.34 26.48
CA VAL A 98 -4.87 4.68 26.93
C VAL A 98 -3.95 5.75 26.34
N ARG A 99 -2.64 5.57 26.42
CA ARG A 99 -1.69 6.53 25.86
C ARG A 99 -1.71 6.53 24.34
N ALA A 100 -1.84 5.36 23.71
CA ALA A 100 -1.97 5.28 22.25
C ALA A 100 -3.21 6.03 21.74
N GLN A 101 -4.36 5.89 22.42
CA GLN A 101 -5.58 6.64 22.08
C GLN A 101 -5.39 8.15 22.27
N GLN A 102 -4.70 8.57 23.33
CA GLN A 102 -4.40 9.98 23.56
C GLN A 102 -3.49 10.53 22.45
N LEU A 103 -2.46 9.79 22.05
CA LEU A 103 -1.56 10.17 20.94
C LEU A 103 -2.33 10.36 19.63
N LEU A 104 -3.23 9.43 19.29
CA LEU A 104 -4.08 9.55 18.11
C LEU A 104 -4.95 10.81 18.17
N GLY A 105 -5.58 11.08 19.32
CA GLY A 105 -6.41 12.28 19.52
C GLY A 105 -5.62 13.59 19.49
N GLU A 106 -4.40 13.61 20.05
CA GLU A 106 -3.47 14.75 19.98
C GLU A 106 -3.11 15.12 18.53
N HIS A 107 -3.15 14.14 17.62
CA HIS A 107 -2.91 14.33 16.19
C HIS A 107 -4.20 14.46 15.36
N GLY A 108 -5.37 14.54 16.02
CA GLY A 108 -6.66 14.73 15.35
C GLY A 108 -7.24 13.50 14.67
N ILE A 109 -6.73 12.29 14.97
CA ILE A 109 -7.25 11.04 14.42
C ILE A 109 -8.44 10.56 15.26
N ALA A 110 -9.60 10.49 14.63
CA ALA A 110 -10.84 9.98 15.19
C ALA A 110 -11.10 8.52 14.78
N ARG A 111 -12.03 7.86 15.48
CA ARG A 111 -12.39 6.45 15.24
C ARG A 111 -12.95 6.19 13.84
N ASN A 112 -13.55 7.19 13.22
CA ASN A 112 -14.22 7.12 11.93
C ASN A 112 -13.36 7.60 10.77
N ASP A 113 -12.10 7.96 11.02
CA ASP A 113 -11.16 8.33 9.97
C ASP A 113 -10.65 7.08 9.24
N THR A 114 -10.35 7.27 7.95
CA THR A 114 -9.50 6.37 7.18
C THR A 114 -8.07 6.86 7.33
N VAL A 115 -7.18 5.98 7.80
CA VAL A 115 -5.77 6.28 8.10
C VAL A 115 -4.87 5.41 7.25
#